data_AF-A0A6M1NGK7-F1
#
_entry.id   AF-A0A6M1NGK7-F1
#
_cell.length_a   1.000
_cell.length_b   1.000
_cell.length_c   1.000
_cell.angle_alpha   90.00
_cell.angle_beta   90.00
_cell.angle_gamma   90.00
#
_symmetry.space_group_name_H-M   'P 1'
#
loop_
_entity.id
_entity.type
_entity.pdbx_description
1 polymer ?
#
loop_
_entity_poly.entity_id
_entity_poly.type
_entity_poly.pdbx_seq_one_letter_code
_entity_poly.pdbx_strand_id
1 'polypeptide(L)'
;MKKLFLTGISLLFALTLTFAQDANPEDKAKEKVTKLTEKLTLTDEQQTSIYDIVLEHAKAKQALKADASQSPEALAEAKNRLQETTDAQIKEKLSDEQKTLYDRIISERPKEATPTPTTPMTPPVEPAEPAQPAEPAQPMEPQQPMGE
;
A
#
# COMPACT_ATOMS: atom_id res chain seq x y z
N MET A 1 -15.00 49.74 -9.61
CA MET A 1 -13.57 49.98 -9.93
C MET A 1 -12.94 48.67 -10.36
N LYS A 2 -12.09 48.73 -11.39
CA LYS A 2 -11.51 47.58 -12.10
C LYS A 2 -10.08 47.35 -11.60
N LYS A 3 -9.68 46.06 -11.53
CA LYS A 3 -8.34 45.44 -11.68
C LYS A 3 -8.04 44.45 -10.54
N LEU A 4 -8.03 43.18 -10.94
CA LEU A 4 -7.60 42.01 -10.20
C LEU A 4 -6.07 41.84 -10.28
N PHE A 5 -5.57 40.93 -9.44
CA PHE A 5 -4.39 40.06 -9.59
C PHE A 5 -3.15 40.32 -8.70
N LEU A 6 -2.96 39.37 -7.77
CA LEU A 6 -1.80 38.46 -7.73
C LEU A 6 -0.55 38.86 -6.92
N THR A 7 -0.60 38.49 -5.63
CA THR A 7 0.51 37.93 -4.84
C THR A 7 -0.15 36.88 -3.93
N GLY A 8 -0.26 35.59 -4.26
CA GLY A 8 0.65 34.76 -5.05
C GLY A 8 1.84 34.38 -4.16
N ILE A 9 1.78 33.20 -3.53
CA ILE A 9 2.80 32.56 -2.66
C ILE A 9 2.64 32.83 -1.14
N SER A 10 1.48 32.48 -0.57
CA SER A 10 1.44 32.00 0.83
C SER A 10 0.63 30.71 0.95
N LEU A 11 0.66 29.89 -0.10
CA LEU A 11 0.05 28.55 -0.16
C LEU A 11 1.10 27.44 -0.04
N LEU A 12 2.36 27.75 0.27
CA LEU A 12 3.45 26.78 0.11
C LEU A 12 4.28 26.60 1.39
N PHE A 13 3.68 26.16 2.51
CA PHE A 13 4.46 25.59 3.64
C PHE A 13 3.59 24.90 4.73
N ALA A 14 2.88 23.79 4.43
CA ALA A 14 2.34 22.92 5.49
C ALA A 14 1.86 21.50 5.08
N LEU A 15 2.07 21.03 3.84
CA LEU A 15 1.62 19.69 3.41
C LEU A 15 2.78 18.71 3.13
N THR A 16 3.91 18.87 3.81
CA THR A 16 5.04 17.96 3.64
C THR A 16 5.20 17.07 4.86
N LEU A 17 4.98 15.77 4.62
CA LEU A 17 5.31 14.59 5.44
C LEU A 17 4.16 13.96 6.27
N THR A 18 3.03 13.66 5.63
CA THR A 18 2.23 12.50 6.07
C THR A 18 2.97 11.24 5.62
N PHE A 19 4.03 10.85 6.33
CA PHE A 19 4.41 9.45 6.34
C PHE A 19 3.22 8.72 6.96
N ALA A 20 2.52 7.89 6.20
CA ALA A 20 1.73 6.81 6.77
C ALA A 20 2.75 5.88 7.45
N GLN A 21 3.10 6.21 8.70
CA GLN A 21 4.10 5.51 9.47
C GLN A 21 3.66 4.05 9.60
N ASP A 22 4.56 3.11 9.33
CA ASP A 22 4.41 1.71 9.73
C ASP A 22 3.97 1.72 11.20
N ALA A 23 2.68 1.51 11.45
CA ALA A 23 2.15 1.64 12.80
C ALA A 23 2.86 0.61 13.69
N ASN A 24 3.24 1.03 14.89
CA ASN A 24 3.95 0.21 15.87
C ASN A 24 3.26 -1.18 15.97
N PRO A 25 4.02 -2.30 15.95
CA PRO A 25 3.45 -3.64 16.12
C PRO A 25 2.52 -3.79 17.33
N GLU A 26 2.74 -3.02 18.40
CA GLU A 26 1.86 -2.98 19.58
C GLU A 26 0.47 -2.42 19.26
N ASP A 27 0.40 -1.31 18.53
CA ASP A 27 -0.87 -0.71 18.13
C ASP A 27 -1.61 -1.60 17.13
N LYS A 28 -0.87 -2.26 16.23
CA LYS A 28 -1.44 -3.27 15.33
C LYS A 28 -2.02 -4.45 16.09
N ALA A 29 -1.32 -4.93 17.12
CA ALA A 29 -1.80 -6.01 17.96
C ALA A 29 -3.07 -5.62 18.72
N LYS A 30 -3.10 -4.44 19.34
CA LYS A 30 -4.29 -3.91 20.02
C LYS A 30 -5.48 -3.83 19.07
N GLU A 31 -5.33 -3.19 17.91
CA GLU A 31 -6.40 -3.04 16.91
C GLU A 31 -6.96 -4.40 16.47
N LYS A 32 -6.07 -5.38 16.26
CA LYS A 32 -6.46 -6.74 15.88
C LYS A 32 -7.22 -7.45 16.99
N VAL A 33 -6.73 -7.39 18.22
CA VAL A 33 -7.42 -8.01 19.37
C VAL A 33 -8.78 -7.37 19.56
N THR A 34 -8.90 -6.04 19.51
CA THR A 34 -10.20 -5.34 19.60
C THR A 34 -11.19 -5.88 18.57
N LYS A 35 -10.79 -6.00 17.30
CA LYS A 35 -11.66 -6.55 16.25
C LYS A 35 -12.03 -8.02 16.46
N LEU A 36 -11.11 -8.82 17.00
CA LEU A 36 -11.41 -10.22 17.33
C LEU A 36 -12.34 -10.32 18.54
N THR A 37 -12.17 -9.47 19.56
CA THR A 37 -13.06 -9.37 20.71
C THR A 37 -14.48 -9.02 20.27
N GLU A 38 -14.65 -8.04 19.39
CA GLU A 38 -15.97 -7.66 18.86
C GLU A 38 -16.66 -8.79 18.09
N LYS A 39 -15.89 -9.62 17.37
CA LYS A 39 -16.45 -10.69 16.52
C LYS A 39 -16.64 -12.02 17.24
N LEU A 40 -15.83 -12.30 18.26
CA LEU A 40 -15.77 -13.60 18.93
C LEU A 40 -16.15 -13.52 20.41
N THR A 41 -16.41 -12.32 20.93
CA THR A 41 -16.74 -12.06 22.34
C THR A 41 -15.69 -12.68 23.27
N LEU A 42 -14.42 -12.33 23.04
CA LEU A 42 -13.28 -12.89 23.77
C LEU A 42 -13.32 -12.52 25.26
N THR A 43 -12.96 -13.46 26.14
CA THR A 43 -12.74 -13.17 27.56
C THR A 43 -11.43 -12.39 27.76
N ASP A 44 -11.26 -11.73 28.90
CA ASP A 44 -10.05 -10.95 29.19
C ASP A 44 -8.76 -11.79 29.15
N GLU A 45 -8.83 -13.06 29.58
CA GLU A 45 -7.72 -14.01 29.51
C GLU A 45 -7.37 -14.39 28.05
N GLN A 46 -8.41 -14.61 27.23
CA GLN A 46 -8.22 -14.88 25.80
C GLN A 46 -7.66 -13.67 25.07
N GLN A 47 -8.14 -12.47 25.39
CA GLN A 47 -7.65 -11.21 24.83
C GLN A 47 -6.15 -11.03 25.11
N THR A 48 -5.72 -11.29 26.34
CA THR A 48 -4.31 -11.20 26.74
C THR A 48 -3.46 -12.22 25.96
N SER A 49 -3.89 -13.49 25.94
CA SER A 49 -3.16 -14.55 25.24
C SER A 49 -3.06 -14.29 23.73
N ILE A 50 -4.15 -13.81 23.12
CA ILE A 50 -4.20 -13.49 21.68
C ILE A 50 -3.41 -12.23 21.37
N TYR A 51 -3.37 -11.24 22.27
CA TYR A 51 -2.53 -10.06 22.11
C TYR A 51 -1.06 -10.42 21.95
N ASP A 52 -0.53 -11.27 22.82
CA ASP A 52 0.88 -11.69 22.75
C ASP A 52 1.20 -12.40 21.43
N ILE A 53 0.32 -13.31 20.99
CA ILE A 53 0.43 -14.03 19.71
C ILE A 53 0.44 -13.04 18.52
N VAL A 54 -0.50 -12.09 18.51
CA VAL A 54 -0.61 -11.12 17.41
C VAL A 54 0.55 -10.12 17.42
N LEU A 55 1.07 -9.76 18.60
CA LEU A 55 2.24 -8.90 18.74
C LEU A 55 3.49 -9.58 18.19
N GLU A 56 3.69 -10.87 18.50
CA GLU A 56 4.78 -11.66 17.94
C GLU A 56 4.68 -11.76 16.43
N HIS A 57 3.50 -12.05 15.89
CA HIS A 57 3.26 -12.04 14.45
C HIS A 57 3.58 -10.67 13.83
N ALA A 58 3.12 -9.56 14.43
CA ALA A 58 3.39 -8.23 13.89
C ALA A 58 4.90 -7.94 13.82
N LYS A 59 5.66 -8.30 14.87
CA LYS A 59 7.13 -8.18 14.91
C LYS A 59 7.80 -9.08 13.87
N ALA A 60 7.41 -10.34 13.77
CA ALA A 60 7.96 -11.27 12.80
C ALA A 60 7.68 -10.83 11.36
N LYS A 61 6.48 -10.31 11.08
CA LYS A 61 6.14 -9.75 9.77
C LYS A 61 6.96 -8.52 9.42
N GLN A 62 7.24 -7.66 10.41
CA GLN A 62 8.14 -6.52 10.24
C GLN A 62 9.58 -6.97 9.94
N ALA A 63 10.08 -7.98 10.66
CA ALA A 63 11.40 -8.55 10.40
C ALA A 63 11.51 -9.15 8.99
N LEU A 64 10.49 -9.91 8.55
CA LEU A 64 10.43 -10.44 7.19
C LEU A 64 10.43 -9.33 6.13
N LYS A 65 9.70 -8.23 6.35
CA LYS A 65 9.70 -7.08 5.43
C LYS A 65 11.05 -6.36 5.38
N ALA A 66 11.79 -6.33 6.49
CA ALA A 66 13.09 -5.68 6.59
C ALA A 66 14.21 -6.52 5.96
N ASP A 67 14.00 -7.82 5.78
CA ASP A 67 14.95 -8.72 5.12
C ASP A 67 14.95 -8.52 3.61
N ALA A 68 15.88 -7.69 3.13
CA ALA A 68 16.08 -7.41 1.70
C ALA A 68 16.76 -8.56 0.93
N SER A 69 17.14 -9.66 1.59
CA SER A 69 17.81 -10.80 0.94
C SER A 69 16.84 -11.79 0.27
N GLN A 70 15.55 -11.73 0.63
CA GLN A 70 14.52 -12.65 0.13
C GLN A 70 13.98 -12.21 -1.24
N SER A 71 13.69 -13.17 -2.12
CA SER A 71 12.91 -12.88 -3.32
C SER A 71 11.47 -12.49 -2.94
N PRO A 72 10.75 -11.75 -3.79
CA PRO A 72 9.34 -11.42 -3.54
C PRO A 72 8.45 -12.64 -3.30
N GLU A 73 8.71 -13.74 -4.00
CA GLU A 73 7.98 -15.01 -3.86
C GLU A 73 8.30 -15.69 -2.53
N ALA A 74 9.58 -15.78 -2.17
CA ALA A 74 10.02 -16.36 -0.90
C ALA A 74 9.45 -15.56 0.30
N LEU A 75 9.43 -14.23 0.18
CA LEU A 75 8.84 -13.34 1.18
C LEU A 75 7.32 -13.56 1.31
N ALA A 76 6.61 -13.73 0.20
CA ALA A 76 5.18 -14.00 0.21
C ALA A 76 4.87 -15.37 0.85
N GLU A 77 5.66 -16.41 0.52
CA GLU A 77 5.52 -17.72 1.14
C GLU A 77 5.79 -17.67 2.65
N ALA A 78 6.86 -16.99 3.07
CA ALA A 78 7.21 -16.83 4.48
C ALA A 78 6.08 -16.12 5.28
N LYS A 79 5.48 -15.07 4.70
CA LYS A 79 4.34 -14.38 5.33
C LYS A 79 3.09 -15.25 5.41
N ASN A 80 2.80 -16.04 4.38
CA ASN A 80 1.67 -16.98 4.40
C ASN A 80 1.86 -18.04 5.48
N ARG A 81 3.04 -18.65 5.59
CA ARG A 81 3.36 -19.61 6.65
C ARG A 81 3.26 -18.99 8.05
N LEU A 82 3.77 -17.77 8.22
CA LEU A 82 3.66 -17.01 9.46
C LEU A 82 2.19 -16.77 9.84
N GLN A 83 1.36 -16.40 8.86
CA GLN A 83 -0.07 -16.20 9.05
C GLN A 83 -0.78 -17.50 9.47
N GLU A 84 -0.54 -18.60 8.78
CA GLU A 84 -1.13 -19.92 9.08
C GLU A 84 -0.75 -20.39 10.50
N THR A 85 0.52 -20.21 10.88
CA THR A 85 1.00 -20.54 12.23
C THR A 85 0.30 -19.70 13.29
N THR A 86 0.16 -18.40 13.03
CA THR A 86 -0.53 -17.48 13.94
C THR A 86 -2.00 -17.85 14.10
N ASP A 87 -2.68 -18.16 12.99
CA ASP A 87 -4.08 -18.56 13.01
C ASP A 87 -4.29 -19.85 13.81
N ALA A 88 -3.38 -20.82 13.69
CA ALA A 88 -3.41 -22.05 14.49
C ALA A 88 -3.26 -21.75 15.99
N GLN A 89 -2.27 -20.93 16.36
CA GLN A 89 -2.06 -20.54 17.77
C GLN A 89 -3.25 -19.78 18.34
N ILE A 90 -3.88 -18.89 17.58
CA ILE A 90 -5.10 -18.19 18.01
C ILE A 90 -6.21 -19.20 18.25
N LYS A 91 -6.45 -20.14 17.33
CA LYS A 91 -7.49 -21.18 17.49
C LYS A 91 -7.33 -22.02 18.75
N GLU A 92 -6.10 -22.30 19.18
CA GLU A 92 -5.83 -23.03 20.42
C GLU A 92 -6.29 -22.28 21.68
N LYS A 93 -6.43 -20.96 21.62
CA LYS A 93 -6.91 -20.12 22.74
C LYS A 93 -8.43 -19.90 22.72
N LEU A 94 -9.11 -20.36 21.67
CA LEU A 94 -10.55 -20.16 21.49
C LEU A 94 -11.37 -21.35 21.99
N SER A 95 -12.60 -21.09 22.41
CA SER A 95 -13.61 -22.13 22.61
C SER A 95 -14.05 -22.72 21.27
N ASP A 96 -14.72 -23.88 21.28
CA ASP A 96 -15.13 -24.55 20.04
C ASP A 96 -16.15 -23.73 19.23
N GLU A 97 -17.03 -22.99 19.91
CA GLU A 97 -17.96 -22.06 19.26
C GLU A 97 -17.21 -20.89 18.60
N GLN A 98 -16.23 -20.31 19.30
CA GLN A 98 -15.41 -19.21 18.79
C GLN A 98 -14.53 -19.66 17.61
N LYS A 99 -13.99 -20.89 17.63
CA LYS A 99 -13.22 -21.46 16.50
C LYS A 99 -14.05 -21.47 15.22
N THR A 100 -15.33 -21.83 15.30
CA THR A 100 -16.22 -21.88 14.14
C THR A 100 -16.43 -20.48 13.53
N LEU A 101 -16.56 -19.45 14.37
CA LEU A 101 -16.64 -18.06 13.92
C LEU A 101 -15.30 -17.59 13.34
N TYR A 102 -14.19 -17.96 13.97
CA TYR A 102 -12.85 -17.60 13.52
C TYR A 102 -12.50 -18.21 12.15
N ASP A 103 -12.92 -19.45 11.89
CA ASP A 103 -12.73 -20.10 10.59
C ASP A 103 -13.45 -19.34 9.45
N ARG A 104 -14.61 -18.72 9.73
CA ARG A 104 -15.27 -17.82 8.76
C ARG A 104 -14.43 -16.55 8.53
N ILE A 105 -13.91 -15.95 9.60
CA ILE A 105 -13.05 -14.76 9.52
C ILE A 105 -11.80 -15.03 8.68
N ILE A 106 -11.17 -16.20 8.84
CA ILE A 106 -10.00 -16.61 8.04
C ILE A 106 -10.41 -16.81 6.58
N SER A 107 -11.54 -17.46 6.32
CA SER A 107 -12.00 -17.77 4.96
C SER A 107 -12.29 -16.52 4.13
N GLU A 108 -12.73 -15.44 4.76
CA GLU A 108 -12.97 -14.13 4.12
C GLU A 108 -11.70 -13.30 3.95
N ARG A 109 -10.56 -13.74 4.51
CA ARG A 109 -9.32 -12.99 4.44
C ARG A 109 -8.75 -13.05 3.02
N PRO A 110 -8.40 -11.90 2.40
CA PRO A 110 -7.66 -11.93 1.16
C PRO A 110 -6.30 -12.60 1.43
N LYS A 111 -5.99 -13.67 0.69
CA LYS A 111 -4.65 -14.23 0.67
C LYS A 111 -3.70 -13.12 0.19
N GLU A 112 -2.54 -12.97 0.83
CA GLU A 112 -1.52 -12.07 0.29
C GLU A 112 -1.17 -12.58 -1.10
N ALA A 113 -1.63 -11.85 -2.13
CA ALA A 113 -1.34 -12.17 -3.50
C ALA A 113 0.19 -12.13 -3.65
N THR A 114 0.75 -13.19 -4.23
CA THR A 114 2.08 -13.10 -4.82
C THR A 114 2.09 -11.86 -5.71
N PRO A 115 3.10 -10.99 -5.63
CA PRO A 115 3.16 -9.86 -6.54
C PRO A 115 3.14 -10.45 -7.95
N THR A 116 2.05 -10.24 -8.67
CA THR A 116 2.08 -10.39 -10.13
C THR A 116 3.22 -9.50 -10.61
N PRO A 117 4.07 -9.96 -11.54
CA PRO A 117 5.10 -9.11 -12.09
C PRO A 117 4.39 -7.87 -12.61
N THR A 118 4.66 -6.74 -11.98
CA THR A 118 4.22 -5.45 -12.48
C THR A 118 5.04 -5.29 -13.75
N THR A 119 4.47 -5.69 -14.90
CA THR A 119 4.83 -5.03 -16.15
C THR A 119 4.82 -3.55 -15.82
N PRO A 120 5.93 -2.81 -16.02
CA PRO A 120 5.90 -1.38 -15.80
C PRO A 120 4.73 -0.85 -16.62
N MET A 121 3.75 -0.25 -15.94
CA MET A 121 2.75 0.55 -16.62
C MET A 121 3.52 1.71 -17.22
N THR A 122 4.03 1.51 -18.43
CA THR A 122 4.25 2.60 -19.36
C THR A 122 2.92 3.36 -19.41
N PRO A 123 2.94 4.70 -19.28
CA PRO A 123 1.73 5.48 -19.53
C PRO A 123 1.19 5.08 -20.90
N PRO A 124 -0.13 4.99 -21.09
CA PRO A 124 -0.70 4.62 -22.37
C PRO A 124 -0.12 5.56 -23.43
N VAL A 125 0.68 4.99 -24.34
CA VAL A 125 1.07 5.67 -25.57
C VAL A 125 -0.24 5.87 -26.31
N GLU A 126 -0.71 7.12 -26.29
CA GLU A 126 -1.73 7.63 -27.20
C GLU A 126 -1.38 7.11 -28.60
N PRO A 127 -2.30 6.42 -29.30
CA PRO A 127 -2.03 5.94 -30.65
C PRO A 127 -1.64 7.13 -31.50
N ALA A 128 -0.38 7.16 -31.95
CA ALA A 128 0.10 8.16 -32.88
C ALA A 128 -0.83 8.22 -34.09
N GLU A 129 -1.51 9.34 -34.24
CA GLU A 129 -2.26 9.70 -35.43
C GLU A 129 -1.32 9.56 -36.65
N PRO A 130 -1.73 8.88 -37.74
CA PRO A 130 -0.86 8.67 -38.88
C PRO A 130 -0.52 10.01 -39.52
N ALA A 131 0.78 10.20 -39.76
CA ALA A 131 1.42 11.38 -40.30
C ALA A 131 0.63 12.03 -41.44
N GLN A 132 0.22 13.28 -41.24
CA GLN A 132 -0.05 14.20 -42.34
C GLN A 132 1.29 14.54 -43.02
N PRO A 133 1.40 14.42 -44.36
CA PRO A 133 2.61 14.81 -45.06
C PRO A 133 2.79 16.33 -44.97
N ALA A 134 3.97 16.75 -44.50
CA ALA A 134 4.37 18.13 -44.42
C ALA A 134 4.31 18.82 -45.80
N GLU A 135 3.60 19.94 -45.89
CA GLU A 135 3.74 20.88 -47.00
C GLU A 135 5.18 21.42 -47.03
N PRO A 136 5.83 21.51 -48.21
CA PRO A 136 7.17 22.05 -48.31
C PRO A 136 7.15 23.57 -48.08
N ALA A 137 8.00 24.02 -47.16
CA ALA A 137 8.25 25.42 -46.83
C ALA A 137 8.64 26.23 -48.08
N GLN A 138 8.01 27.39 -48.25
CA GLN A 138 8.42 28.37 -49.25
C GLN A 138 9.78 28.99 -48.88
N PRO A 139 10.68 29.24 -49.84
CA PRO A 139 11.98 29.84 -49.57
C PRO A 139 11.81 31.33 -49.24
N MET A 140 12.40 31.76 -48.11
CA MET A 140 12.51 33.16 -47.70
C MET A 140 13.28 33.98 -48.75
N GLU A 141 12.70 35.10 -49.19
CA GLU A 141 13.41 36.13 -49.95
C GLU A 141 14.48 36.82 -49.09
N PRO A 142 15.67 37.13 -49.62
CA PRO A 142 16.68 37.88 -48.89
C PRO A 142 16.33 39.36 -48.82
N GLN A 143 16.23 39.88 -47.59
CA GLN A 143 16.10 41.32 -47.33
C GLN A 143 17.33 42.06 -47.86
N GLN A 144 17.10 43.10 -48.67
CA GLN A 144 18.11 44.03 -49.15
C GLN A 144 18.68 44.87 -48.01
N PRO A 145 19.98 45.23 -48.01
CA PRO A 145 20.52 46.15 -47.04
C PRO A 145 20.14 47.60 -47.41
N MET A 146 19.59 48.33 -46.43
CA MET A 146 19.41 49.78 -46.45
C MET A 146 20.79 50.46 -46.50
N GLY A 147 20.93 51.45 -47.38
CA GLY A 147 22.20 52.08 -47.72
C GLY A 147 22.73 53.12 -46.74
N GLU A 148 23.92 53.59 -47.09
CA GLU A 148 24.41 54.98 -47.01
C GLU A 148 25.28 55.25 -48.25
#